data_AF-A0A0P0Y8W7-F1
#
_entry.id   AF-A0A0P0Y8W7-F1
#
_cell.length_a   1.000
_cell.length_b   1.000
_cell.length_c   1.000
_cell.angle_alpha   90.00
_cell.angle_beta   90.00
_cell.angle_gamma   90.00
#
_symmetry.space_group_name_H-M   'P 1'
#
loop_
_entity.id
_entity.type
_entity.pdbx_description
1 polymer ?
#
loop_
_entity_poly.entity_id
_entity_poly.type
_entity_poly.pdbx_seq_one_letter_code
_entity_poly.pdbx_strand_id
1 'polypeptide(L)'
;MAGAIVSVSTGALSTLLPKLSLLIQGEYKLLKGVKGGISFLKDELSSMHTLLVKLANNEEKLDEQVKDWRNKVRELSYDIEDCIDLFLHKVSSSNAKAGLVRKMAAKIRKLWWRGGATKSRT
;
A
#
# COMPACT_ATOMS: atom_id res chain seq x y z
N MET A 1 -2.30 28.16 -5.19
CA MET A 1 -2.41 27.60 -6.55
C MET A 1 -1.22 26.71 -6.92
N ALA A 2 0.04 27.06 -6.62
CA ALA A 2 1.22 26.24 -6.94
C ALA A 2 1.13 24.75 -6.51
N GLY A 3 0.67 24.46 -5.29
CA GLY A 3 0.56 23.08 -4.81
C GLY A 3 -0.41 22.19 -5.61
N ALA A 4 -1.51 22.76 -6.09
CA ALA A 4 -2.47 22.03 -6.92
C ALA A 4 -1.87 21.71 -8.31
N ILE A 5 -1.12 22.65 -8.89
CA ILE A 5 -0.45 22.47 -10.19
C ILE A 5 0.60 21.36 -10.10
N VAL A 6 1.39 21.35 -9.02
CA VAL A 6 2.37 20.29 -8.77
C VAL A 6 1.68 18.94 -8.62
N SER A 7 0.57 18.85 -7.87
CA SER A 7 -0.18 17.60 -7.72
C SER A 7 -0.70 17.04 -9.05
N VAL A 8 -1.18 17.91 -9.95
CA VAL A 8 -1.62 17.49 -11.28
C VAL A 8 -0.45 16.96 -12.11
N SER A 9 0.73 17.58 -11.99
CA SER A 9 1.93 17.16 -12.70
C SER A 9 2.59 15.89 -12.14
N THR A 10 2.49 15.66 -10.84
CA THR A 10 3.13 14.51 -10.17
C THR A 10 2.26 13.26 -10.11
N GLY A 11 0.96 13.38 -10.40
CA GLY A 11 0.02 12.28 -10.33
C GLY A 11 -0.17 11.75 -8.91
N ALA A 12 -0.34 10.42 -8.82
CA ALA A 12 -0.52 9.71 -7.57
C ALA A 12 0.74 9.63 -6.71
N LEU A 13 1.92 10.04 -7.19
CA LEU A 13 3.16 9.90 -6.42
C LEU A 13 3.10 10.62 -5.05
N SER A 14 2.35 11.73 -4.96
CA SER A 14 2.17 12.48 -3.72
C SER A 14 1.39 11.69 -2.64
N THR A 15 0.43 10.84 -3.04
CA THR A 15 -0.37 9.99 -2.14
C THR A 15 0.25 8.60 -1.95
N LEU A 16 0.89 8.09 -3.00
CA LEU A 16 1.49 6.76 -3.05
C LEU A 16 2.73 6.64 -2.15
N LEU A 17 3.63 7.63 -2.15
CA LEU A 17 4.86 7.59 -1.33
C LEU A 17 4.58 7.43 0.19
N PRO A 18 3.60 8.16 0.77
CA PRO A 18 3.12 7.89 2.12
C PRO A 18 2.56 6.47 2.31
N LYS A 19 1.71 5.98 1.40
CA LYS A 19 1.13 4.62 1.47
C LYS A 19 2.21 3.53 1.49
N LEU A 20 3.22 3.65 0.63
CA LEU A 20 4.37 2.73 0.59
C LEU A 20 5.16 2.79 1.90
N SER A 21 5.34 3.98 2.48
CA SER A 21 6.02 4.14 3.77
C SER A 21 5.29 3.42 4.90
N LEU A 22 3.95 3.52 4.95
CA LEU A 22 3.13 2.82 5.95
C LEU A 22 3.19 1.30 5.79
N LEU A 23 3.16 0.81 4.55
CA LEU A 23 3.33 -0.62 4.23
C LEU A 23 4.66 -1.17 4.75
N ILE A 24 5.74 -0.41 4.60
CA ILE A 24 7.07 -0.80 5.10
C ILE A 24 7.11 -0.72 6.63
N GLN A 25 6.52 0.31 7.25
CA GLN A 25 6.69 0.60 8.67
C GLN A 25 6.00 -0.40 9.62
N GLY A 26 4.91 -1.06 9.22
CA GLY A 26 4.53 -2.29 9.90
C GLY A 26 3.08 -2.48 10.32
N GLU A 27 2.11 -1.87 9.64
CA GLU A 27 0.70 -2.29 9.83
C GLU A 27 0.41 -3.65 9.19
N TYR A 28 1.22 -4.04 8.19
CA TYR A 28 1.01 -5.24 7.39
C TYR A 28 2.12 -6.25 7.67
N LYS A 29 1.74 -7.50 7.95
CA LYS A 29 2.68 -8.63 8.12
C LYS A 29 3.24 -9.09 6.77
N LEU A 30 4.03 -8.24 6.13
CA LEU A 30 4.65 -8.50 4.84
C LEU A 30 5.85 -9.43 4.99
N LEU A 31 6.05 -10.30 4.00
CA LEU A 31 7.28 -11.09 3.88
C LEU A 31 8.47 -10.16 3.66
N LYS A 32 9.64 -10.52 4.20
CA LYS A 32 10.87 -9.70 4.09
C LYS A 32 11.20 -9.32 2.65
N GLY A 33 11.07 -10.26 1.70
CA GLY A 33 11.30 -10.00 0.27
C GLY A 33 10.31 -8.98 -0.32
N VAL A 34 9.03 -9.07 0.04
CA VAL A 34 7.99 -8.13 -0.38
C VAL A 34 8.28 -6.74 0.18
N LYS A 35 8.64 -6.64 1.47
CA LYS A 35 9.02 -5.37 2.09
C LYS A 35 10.25 -4.75 1.43
N GLY A 36 11.23 -5.55 1.05
CA GLY A 36 12.40 -5.10 0.28
C GLY A 36 12.03 -4.54 -1.09
N GLY A 37 11.18 -5.25 -1.84
CA GLY A 37 10.68 -4.78 -3.14
C GLY A 37 9.87 -3.48 -3.04
N ILE A 38 9.02 -3.34 -2.03
CA ILE A 38 8.27 -2.10 -1.77
C ILE A 38 9.21 -0.95 -1.41
N SER A 39 10.26 -1.21 -0.63
CA SER A 39 11.28 -0.19 -0.30
C SER A 39 12.00 0.30 -1.55
N PHE A 40 12.46 -0.63 -2.40
CA PHE A 40 13.10 -0.29 -3.67
C PHE A 40 12.17 0.53 -4.56
N LEU A 41 10.91 0.08 -4.72
CA LEU A 41 9.92 0.81 -5.50
C LEU A 41 9.67 2.22 -4.96
N LYS A 42 9.57 2.38 -3.63
CA LYS A 42 9.39 3.69 -2.99
C LYS A 42 10.56 4.62 -3.33
N ASP A 43 11.79 4.13 -3.30
CA ASP A 43 12.98 4.94 -3.58
C ASP A 43 13.00 5.41 -5.04
N GLU A 44 12.70 4.52 -5.98
CA GLU A 44 12.56 4.84 -7.42
C GLU A 44 11.46 5.89 -7.67
N LEU A 45 10.28 5.68 -7.08
CA LEU A 45 9.16 6.62 -7.21
C LEU A 45 9.46 7.97 -6.54
N SER A 46 10.24 7.99 -5.47
CA SER A 46 10.65 9.24 -4.80
C SER A 46 11.61 10.05 -5.68
N SER A 47 12.52 9.36 -6.38
CA SER A 47 13.40 9.98 -7.38
C SER A 47 12.59 10.58 -8.53
N MET A 48 11.65 9.80 -9.09
CA MET A 48 10.73 10.27 -10.13
C MET A 48 9.91 11.46 -9.67
N HIS A 49 9.31 11.41 -8.48
CA HIS A 49 8.52 12.50 -7.92
C HIS A 49 9.33 13.81 -7.83
N THR A 50 10.57 13.72 -7.36
CA THR A 50 11.47 14.88 -7.27
C THR A 50 11.72 15.50 -8.65
N LEU A 51 11.92 14.66 -9.67
CA LEU A 51 12.09 15.13 -11.04
C LEU A 51 10.79 15.74 -11.60
N LEU A 52 9.63 15.13 -11.37
CA LEU A 52 8.34 15.68 -11.79
C LEU A 52 8.06 17.04 -11.14
N VAL A 53 8.34 17.21 -9.85
CA VAL A 53 8.22 18.51 -9.16
C VAL A 53 9.11 19.57 -9.82
N LYS A 54 10.35 19.21 -10.18
CA LYS A 54 11.26 20.12 -10.89
C LYS A 54 10.75 20.48 -12.29
N LEU A 55 10.18 19.51 -13.01
CA LEU A 55 9.60 19.71 -14.34
C LEU A 55 8.33 20.57 -14.29
N ALA A 56 7.47 20.39 -13.28
CA ALA A 56 6.25 21.19 -13.10
C ALA A 56 6.55 22.69 -12.98
N ASN A 57 7.67 23.07 -12.35
CA ASN A 57 8.10 24.46 -12.23
C ASN A 57 8.62 25.06 -13.55
N ASN A 58 8.83 24.24 -14.59
CA ASN A 58 9.39 24.66 -15.89
C ASN A 58 8.53 24.23 -17.08
N GLU A 59 7.22 24.02 -16.86
CA GLU A 59 6.32 23.35 -17.81
C GLU A 59 6.32 23.94 -19.23
N GLU A 60 6.32 25.26 -19.36
CA GLU A 60 6.29 25.95 -20.66
C GLU A 60 7.54 25.72 -21.51
N LYS A 61 8.68 25.40 -20.87
CA LYS A 61 10.00 25.26 -21.52
C LYS A 61 10.40 23.81 -21.76
N LEU A 62 9.54 22.85 -21.44
CA LEU A 62 9.83 21.44 -21.62
C LEU A 62 9.75 21.06 -23.10
N ASP A 63 10.77 20.36 -23.57
CA ASP A 63 10.73 19.66 -24.85
C ASP A 63 9.62 18.60 -24.86
N GLU A 64 9.09 18.30 -26.05
CA GLU A 64 7.96 17.38 -26.23
C GLU A 64 8.25 15.97 -25.70
N GLN A 65 9.49 15.48 -25.86
CA GLN A 65 9.88 14.17 -25.32
C GLN A 65 9.82 14.13 -23.79
N VAL A 66 10.17 15.25 -23.13
CA VAL A 66 10.13 15.35 -21.67
C VAL A 66 8.69 15.43 -21.18
N LYS A 67 7.81 16.12 -21.91
CA LYS A 67 6.37 16.17 -21.60
C LYS A 67 5.73 14.79 -21.71
N ASP A 68 6.02 14.06 -22.77
CA ASP A 68 5.53 12.69 -22.96
C ASP A 68 6.02 11.75 -21.86
N TRP A 69 7.32 11.79 -21.53
CA TRP A 69 7.88 11.02 -20.43
C TRP A 69 7.20 11.34 -19.09
N ARG A 70 7.04 12.63 -18.78
CA ARG A 70 6.35 13.10 -17.57
C ARG A 70 4.93 12.53 -17.49
N ASN A 71 4.17 12.58 -18.59
CA ASN A 71 2.82 12.06 -18.65
C ASN A 71 2.79 10.54 -18.45
N LYS A 72 3.72 9.79 -19.03
CA LYS A 72 3.84 8.34 -18.83
C LYS A 72 4.13 7.98 -17.38
N VAL A 73 5.05 8.69 -16.72
CA VAL A 73 5.32 8.48 -15.29
C VAL A 73 4.11 8.81 -14.44
N ARG A 74 3.36 9.86 -14.79
CA ARG A 74 2.11 10.22 -14.12
C ARG A 74 1.07 9.12 -14.25
N GLU A 75 0.82 8.58 -15.44
CA GLU A 75 -0.12 7.47 -15.63
C GLU A 75 0.33 6.21 -14.89
N LEU A 76 1.62 5.86 -15.00
CA LEU A 76 2.19 4.71 -14.28
C LEU A 76 2.00 4.85 -12.76
N SER A 77 2.05 6.06 -12.22
CA SER A 77 1.82 6.28 -10.80
C SER A 77 0.40 5.89 -10.37
N TYR A 78 -0.61 6.10 -11.22
CA TYR A 78 -1.99 5.68 -10.95
C TYR A 78 -2.12 4.16 -11.00
N ASP A 79 -1.53 3.51 -12.01
CA ASP A 79 -1.55 2.05 -12.10
C ASP A 79 -0.92 1.39 -10.85
N ILE A 80 0.18 1.96 -10.35
CA ILE A 80 0.83 1.48 -9.13
C ILE A 80 -0.04 1.75 -7.91
N GLU A 81 -0.65 2.92 -7.80
CA GLU A 81 -1.56 3.25 -6.69
C GLU A 81 -2.74 2.27 -6.62
N ASP A 82 -3.38 1.99 -7.75
CA ASP A 82 -4.47 1.03 -7.84
C ASP A 82 -4.02 -0.38 -7.42
N CYS A 83 -2.84 -0.82 -7.88
CA CYS A 83 -2.28 -2.12 -7.48
C CYS A 83 -2.03 -2.20 -5.97
N ILE A 84 -1.53 -1.12 -5.37
CA ILE A 84 -1.27 -1.05 -3.93
C ILE A 84 -2.58 -1.03 -3.13
N ASP A 85 -3.57 -0.27 -3.58
CA ASP A 85 -4.87 -0.18 -2.91
C ASP A 85 -5.61 -1.53 -2.96
N LEU A 86 -5.55 -2.23 -4.11
CA LEU A 86 -6.07 -3.60 -4.24
C LEU A 86 -5.36 -4.57 -3.29
N PHE A 87 -4.03 -4.46 -3.17
CA PHE A 87 -3.25 -5.28 -2.24
C PHE A 87 -3.66 -5.02 -0.78
N LEU A 88 -3.76 -3.76 -0.38
CA LEU A 88 -4.19 -3.34 0.97
C LEU A 88 -5.61 -3.83 1.29
N HIS A 89 -6.53 -3.75 0.32
CA HIS A 89 -7.89 -4.27 0.45
C HIS A 89 -7.91 -5.79 0.66
N LYS A 90 -7.06 -6.52 -0.06
CA LYS A 90 -6.97 -7.99 0.08
C LYS A 90 -6.36 -8.40 1.43
N VAL A 91 -5.33 -7.70 1.91
CA VAL A 91 -4.71 -8.03 3.21
C VAL A 91 -5.64 -7.69 4.37
N SER A 92 -6.32 -6.54 4.33
CA SER A 92 -7.28 -6.15 5.37
C SER A 92 -8.47 -7.12 5.46
N SER A 93 -9.05 -7.50 4.32
CA SER A 93 -10.14 -8.49 4.28
C SER A 93 -9.70 -9.88 4.76
N SER A 94 -8.48 -10.31 4.43
CA SER A 94 -7.90 -11.57 4.93
C SER A 94 -7.72 -11.55 6.46
N ASN A 95 -7.19 -10.45 7.00
CA ASN A 95 -7.02 -10.27 8.45
C ASN A 95 -8.35 -10.30 9.20
N ALA A 96 -9.39 -9.68 8.64
CA ALA A 96 -10.74 -9.72 9.20
C ALA A 96 -11.29 -11.16 9.26
N LYS A 97 -11.16 -11.91 8.16
CA LYS A 97 -11.57 -13.33 8.09
C LYS A 97 -10.79 -14.19 9.08
N ALA A 98 -9.47 -14.02 9.17
CA ALA A 98 -8.63 -14.74 10.12
C ALA A 98 -9.00 -14.44 11.58
N GLY A 99 -9.36 -13.18 11.89
CA GLY A 99 -9.86 -12.78 13.20
C GLY A 99 -11.18 -13.46 13.57
N LEU A 100 -12.12 -13.57 12.62
CA LEU A 100 -13.39 -14.28 12.82
C LEU A 100 -13.15 -15.77 13.10
N VAL A 101 -12.33 -16.44 12.28
CA VAL A 101 -11.97 -17.85 12.47
C VAL A 101 -11.35 -18.07 13.85
N ARG A 102 -10.46 -17.17 14.30
CA ARG A 102 -9.84 -17.25 15.62
C ARG A 102 -10.87 -17.11 16.76
N LYS A 103 -11.85 -16.21 16.63
CA LYS A 103 -12.96 -16.07 17.59
C LYS A 103 -13.84 -17.32 17.65
N MET A 104 -14.16 -17.90 16.49
CA MET A 104 -14.94 -19.15 16.41
C MET A 104 -14.18 -20.31 17.05
N ALA A 105 -12.90 -20.47 16.75
CA ALA A 105 -12.03 -21.49 17.34
C ALA A 105 -11.92 -21.34 18.87
N ALA A 106 -11.80 -20.10 19.38
CA ALA A 106 -11.80 -19.84 20.82
C ALA A 106 -13.12 -20.25 21.49
N LYS A 107 -14.27 -20.00 20.81
CA LYS A 107 -15.59 -20.42 21.30
C LYS A 107 -15.74 -21.93 21.33
N ILE A 108 -15.30 -22.63 20.27
CA ILE A 108 -15.28 -24.11 20.20
C ILE A 108 -14.40 -24.67 21.32
N ARG A 109 -13.19 -24.14 21.50
CA ARG A 109 -12.32 -24.54 22.62
C ARG A 109 -13.06 -24.38 23.95
N LYS A 110 -13.68 -23.24 24.21
CA LYS A 110 -14.42 -22.99 25.47
C LYS A 110 -15.55 -23.99 25.71
N LEU A 111 -16.26 -24.41 24.66
CA LEU A 111 -17.28 -25.46 24.73
C LEU A 111 -16.66 -26.82 25.10
N TRP A 112 -15.53 -27.17 24.49
CA TRP A 112 -14.78 -28.38 24.84
C TRP A 112 -14.28 -28.38 26.29
N TRP A 113 -13.77 -27.25 26.79
CA TRP A 113 -13.38 -27.12 28.21
C TRP A 113 -14.57 -27.25 29.17
N ARG A 114 -15.77 -26.82 28.77
CA ARG A 114 -16.99 -26.97 29.57
C ARG A 114 -17.54 -28.39 29.57
N GLY A 115 -17.52 -29.08 28.42
CA GLY A 115 -18.04 -30.44 28.27
C GLY A 115 -17.07 -31.54 28.69
N GLY A 116 -15.75 -31.28 28.64
CA GLY A 116 -14.72 -32.26 28.98
C GLY A 116 -14.55 -32.53 30.48
N ALA A 117 -15.10 -31.69 31.36
CA ALA A 117 -14.98 -31.85 32.81
C ALA A 117 -15.97 -32.89 33.40
N THR A 118 -16.90 -33.43 32.62
CA THR A 118 -17.90 -34.39 33.09
C THR A 118 -17.65 -35.79 32.55
N LYS A 119 -16.45 -36.35 32.75
CA LYS A 119 -16.24 -37.79 32.61
C LYS A 119 -15.14 -38.30 33.55
N SER A 120 -15.33 -38.10 34.84
CA SER A 120 -14.62 -38.85 35.88
C SER A 120 -15.47 -38.87 37.14
N ARG A 121 -16.48 -39.75 37.16
CA ARG A 121 -17.01 -40.29 38.40
C ARG A 121 -17.55 -41.68 38.10
N THR A 122 -16.68 -42.65 38.37
CA THR A 122 -16.92 -44.01 38.88
C THR A 122 -18.18 -44.72 38.40
#